data_AF-A0A2G6CLD5-F1
#
_entry.id   AF-A0A2G6CLD5-F1
#
_cell.length_a   1.000
_cell.length_b   1.000
_cell.length_c   1.000
_cell.angle_alpha   90.00
_cell.angle_beta   90.00
_cell.angle_gamma   90.00
#
_symmetry.space_group_name_H-M   'P 1'
#
loop_
_entity.id
_entity.type
_entity.pdbx_description
1 polymer ?
#
loop_
_entity_poly.entity_id
_entity_poly.type
_entity_poly.pdbx_seq_one_letter_code
_entity_poly.pdbx_strand_id
1 'polypeptide(L)'
;MRIHSRAAVEQGARLAADVQVGPFAVIGSDAKLEAGCRVGPHAVIAGRTLLGPGCEVGPHAVVGGAPQIRGEIEDGELVIGPRNVLREFCSVHCGSGAGRTSLGADNLLMAYAHVAHDCRLGDGNELANGAQLAGHVQLADRVTVGGLAALHQFVRVGQHAMIGGGSMVAQDVPPYSQVSGDRARVYGINRVGLRRAGYDEQSRELLARALRVLLGAPTLAEGIEAVRDLEAGRELEAGRELEAGRELEAGRELEAGRELEAGRELEAGRALEANGAEAVKSLLSFASGGDRGLCRPVW
;
A
#
# COMPACT_ATOMS: atom_id res chain seq x y z
N MET A 1 15.27 -7.33 30.68
CA MET A 1 13.95 -7.49 30.04
C MET A 1 12.94 -6.56 30.69
N ARG A 2 12.16 -5.82 29.90
CA ARG A 2 11.08 -4.95 30.39
C ARG A 2 9.72 -5.64 30.20
N ILE A 3 9.62 -6.86 30.71
CA ILE A 3 8.39 -7.66 30.69
C ILE A 3 7.72 -7.46 32.05
N HIS A 4 6.50 -6.94 32.06
CA HIS A 4 5.76 -6.73 33.29
C HIS A 4 5.47 -8.08 33.97
N SER A 5 5.55 -8.14 35.31
CA SER A 5 5.34 -9.37 36.11
C SER A 5 3.95 -10.00 36.01
N ARG A 6 3.01 -9.31 35.36
CA ARG A 6 1.63 -9.77 35.11
C ARG A 6 1.38 -10.10 33.64
N ALA A 7 2.39 -10.02 32.79
CA ALA A 7 2.31 -10.55 31.44
C ALA A 7 2.44 -12.08 31.50
N ALA A 8 1.71 -12.78 30.65
CA ALA A 8 1.88 -14.21 30.42
C ALA A 8 2.73 -14.39 29.15
N VAL A 9 3.91 -14.99 29.29
CA VAL A 9 4.77 -15.35 28.17
C VAL A 9 4.96 -16.85 28.22
N GLU A 10 4.44 -17.54 27.22
CA GLU A 10 4.46 -19.00 27.16
C GLU A 10 5.87 -19.53 26.84
N GLN A 11 6.14 -20.77 27.29
CA GLN A 11 7.38 -21.46 26.99
C GLN A 11 7.46 -21.71 25.47
N GLY A 12 8.56 -21.26 24.85
CA GLY A 12 8.78 -21.35 23.41
C GLY A 12 8.90 -19.99 22.73
N ALA A 13 8.23 -18.97 23.29
CA ALA A 13 8.22 -17.62 22.73
C ALA A 13 9.63 -17.05 22.63
N ARG A 14 9.96 -16.42 21.50
CA ARG A 14 11.30 -15.89 21.20
C ARG A 14 11.28 -14.38 21.15
N LEU A 15 11.76 -13.73 22.21
CA LEU A 15 11.77 -12.28 22.34
C LEU A 15 13.21 -11.76 22.34
N ALA A 16 13.49 -10.72 21.55
CA ALA A 16 14.76 -9.99 21.65
C ALA A 16 14.93 -9.32 23.04
N ALA A 17 16.17 -9.01 23.41
CA ALA A 17 16.53 -8.60 24.77
C ALA A 17 15.88 -7.28 25.24
N ASP A 18 15.56 -6.39 24.30
CA ASP A 18 15.01 -5.05 24.53
C ASP A 18 13.49 -4.96 24.31
N VAL A 19 12.82 -6.08 24.01
CA VAL A 19 11.36 -6.16 23.90
C VAL A 19 10.69 -5.74 25.21
N GLN A 20 9.61 -4.97 25.09
CA GLN A 20 8.81 -4.49 26.21
C GLN A 20 7.40 -5.09 26.14
N VAL A 21 6.92 -5.64 27.25
CA VAL A 21 5.61 -6.29 27.31
C VAL A 21 4.84 -5.74 28.52
N GLY A 22 3.68 -5.14 28.25
CA GLY A 22 2.80 -4.52 29.24
C GLY A 22 2.07 -5.52 30.14
N PRO A 23 1.43 -5.05 31.22
CA PRO A 23 0.69 -5.91 32.14
C PRO A 23 -0.47 -6.62 31.43
N PHE A 24 -0.69 -7.88 31.80
CA PHE A 24 -1.80 -8.72 31.28
C PHE A 24 -1.77 -9.00 29.78
N ALA A 25 -0.69 -8.64 29.08
CA ALA A 25 -0.46 -9.12 27.73
C ALA A 25 -0.17 -10.63 27.74
N VAL A 26 -0.56 -11.31 26.66
CA VAL A 26 -0.32 -12.75 26.45
C VAL A 26 0.53 -12.93 25.20
N ILE A 27 1.65 -13.65 25.33
CA ILE A 27 2.54 -13.99 24.21
C ILE A 27 2.58 -15.52 24.08
N GLY A 28 2.07 -16.03 22.98
CA GLY A 28 1.99 -17.47 22.69
C GLY A 28 3.35 -18.10 22.37
N SER A 29 3.44 -19.42 22.53
CA SER A 29 4.69 -20.20 22.41
C SER A 29 5.41 -20.07 21.07
N ASP A 30 4.69 -19.83 19.96
CA ASP A 30 5.27 -19.75 18.62
C ASP A 30 5.54 -18.32 18.15
N ALA A 31 5.34 -17.32 19.02
CA ALA A 31 5.59 -15.93 18.70
C ALA A 31 7.09 -15.62 18.68
N LYS A 32 7.52 -14.87 17.66
CA LYS A 32 8.86 -14.28 17.56
C LYS A 32 8.75 -12.76 17.48
N LEU A 33 9.31 -12.07 18.46
CA LEU A 33 9.34 -10.61 18.53
C LEU A 33 10.77 -10.12 18.42
N GLU A 34 11.04 -9.35 17.38
CA GLU A 34 12.37 -8.79 17.12
C GLU A 34 12.65 -7.52 17.93
N ALA A 35 13.85 -6.95 17.73
CA ALA A 35 14.38 -5.88 18.58
C ALA A 35 13.49 -4.64 18.58
N GLY A 36 13.39 -3.99 19.74
CA GLY A 36 12.65 -2.74 19.92
C GLY A 36 11.12 -2.87 19.94
N CYS A 37 10.56 -4.07 19.77
CA CYS A 37 9.11 -4.28 19.80
C CYS A 37 8.51 -3.88 21.16
N ARG A 38 7.32 -3.27 21.11
CA ARG A 38 6.52 -2.91 22.29
C ARG A 38 5.12 -3.54 22.19
N VAL A 39 4.75 -4.31 23.20
CA VAL A 39 3.42 -4.90 23.32
C VAL A 39 2.69 -4.25 24.49
N GLY A 40 1.57 -3.60 24.22
CA GLY A 40 0.74 -2.89 25.17
C GLY A 40 0.00 -3.81 26.14
N PRO A 41 -0.63 -3.24 27.19
CA PRO A 41 -1.37 -4.01 28.17
C PRO A 41 -2.56 -4.75 27.52
N HIS A 42 -2.86 -5.95 28.01
CA HIS A 42 -3.98 -6.78 27.51
C HIS A 42 -3.92 -7.18 26.02
N ALA A 43 -2.84 -6.88 25.31
CA ALA A 43 -2.67 -7.34 23.93
C ALA A 43 -2.36 -8.85 23.92
N VAL A 44 -2.78 -9.53 22.85
CA VAL A 44 -2.52 -10.95 22.64
C VAL A 44 -1.72 -11.13 21.36
N ILE A 45 -0.54 -11.73 21.48
CA ILE A 45 0.24 -12.22 20.34
C ILE A 45 0.10 -13.74 20.30
N ALA A 46 -0.59 -14.26 19.31
CA ALA A 46 -0.94 -15.68 19.18
C ALA A 46 -0.35 -16.30 17.91
N GLY A 47 -0.48 -17.61 17.78
CA GLY A 47 -0.11 -18.36 16.57
C GLY A 47 1.36 -18.25 16.18
N ARG A 48 1.68 -18.74 14.98
CA ARG A 48 3.01 -18.60 14.36
C ARG A 48 3.19 -17.17 13.84
N THR A 49 3.51 -16.27 14.76
CA THR A 49 3.60 -14.83 14.47
C THR A 49 5.02 -14.31 14.59
N LEU A 50 5.51 -13.68 13.52
CA LEU A 50 6.73 -12.89 13.52
C LEU A 50 6.39 -11.40 13.51
N LEU A 51 6.85 -10.68 14.53
CA LEU A 51 6.90 -9.22 14.54
C LEU A 51 8.32 -8.74 14.31
N GLY A 52 8.53 -8.06 13.18
CA GLY A 52 9.78 -7.42 12.82
C GLY A 52 10.14 -6.23 13.74
N PRO A 53 11.34 -5.66 13.59
CA PRO A 53 11.89 -4.74 14.57
C PRO A 53 11.08 -3.45 14.74
N GLY A 54 10.96 -2.98 15.97
CA GLY A 54 10.31 -1.71 16.28
C GLY A 54 8.81 -1.67 16.07
N CYS A 55 8.14 -2.84 15.97
CA CYS A 55 6.68 -2.88 15.95
C CYS A 55 6.09 -2.41 17.29
N GLU A 56 4.99 -1.67 17.23
CA GLU A 56 4.22 -1.24 18.39
C GLU A 56 2.81 -1.82 18.31
N VAL A 57 2.48 -2.69 19.27
CA VAL A 57 1.16 -3.30 19.40
C VAL A 57 0.45 -2.65 20.58
N GLY A 58 -0.66 -1.99 20.31
CA GLY A 58 -1.45 -1.23 21.27
C GLY A 58 -2.28 -2.13 22.21
N PRO A 59 -2.89 -1.54 23.24
CA PRO A 59 -3.75 -2.25 24.17
C PRO A 59 -4.86 -3.06 23.49
N HIS A 60 -5.16 -4.26 24.01
CA HIS A 60 -6.27 -5.11 23.54
C HIS A 60 -6.22 -5.54 22.07
N ALA A 61 -5.14 -5.27 21.33
CA ALA A 61 -4.97 -5.80 19.99
C ALA A 61 -4.75 -7.32 20.04
N VAL A 62 -5.33 -8.03 19.07
CA VAL A 62 -5.14 -9.48 18.89
C VAL A 62 -4.40 -9.70 17.57
N VAL A 63 -3.15 -10.14 17.68
CA VAL A 63 -2.23 -10.27 16.54
C VAL A 63 -1.81 -11.73 16.43
N GLY A 64 -2.03 -12.33 15.26
CA GLY A 64 -1.78 -13.76 15.05
C GLY A 64 -2.94 -14.65 15.47
N GLY A 65 -4.15 -14.11 15.55
CA GLY A 65 -5.35 -14.88 15.82
C GLY A 65 -5.61 -15.93 14.72
N ALA A 66 -6.24 -17.03 15.09
CA ALA A 66 -6.66 -18.08 14.15
C ALA A 66 -7.62 -17.51 13.09
N PRO A 67 -7.46 -17.83 11.79
CA PRO A 67 -8.34 -17.35 10.71
C PRO A 67 -9.82 -17.66 10.98
N GLN A 68 -10.71 -16.72 10.60
CA GLN A 68 -12.16 -16.83 10.80
C GLN A 68 -12.85 -17.60 9.67
N ILE A 69 -12.43 -18.84 9.45
CA ILE A 69 -12.97 -19.73 8.42
C ILE A 69 -13.65 -20.96 9.05
N ARG A 70 -14.48 -21.65 8.28
CA ARG A 70 -15.01 -22.97 8.67
C ARG A 70 -14.03 -24.06 8.22
N GLY A 71 -13.72 -25.01 9.09
CA GLY A 71 -12.89 -26.18 8.75
C GLY A 71 -11.55 -26.20 9.49
N GLU A 72 -10.54 -26.80 8.86
CA GLU A 72 -9.18 -26.89 9.41
C GLU A 72 -8.48 -25.53 9.37
N ILE A 73 -7.95 -25.13 10.51
CA ILE A 73 -7.35 -23.80 10.76
C ILE A 73 -5.82 -23.92 11.02
N GLU A 74 -5.30 -25.15 11.04
CA GLU A 74 -3.94 -25.41 11.50
C GLU A 74 -2.87 -24.96 10.48
N ASP A 75 -1.71 -24.57 11.01
CA ASP A 75 -0.43 -24.28 10.33
C ASP A 75 -0.21 -22.91 9.66
N GLY A 76 -1.19 -22.02 9.67
CA GLY A 76 -1.04 -20.70 9.08
C GLY A 76 -0.08 -19.80 9.85
N GLU A 77 0.62 -18.90 9.15
CA GLU A 77 1.53 -17.96 9.79
C GLU A 77 1.19 -16.49 9.50
N LEU A 78 1.70 -15.63 10.38
CA LEU A 78 1.63 -14.18 10.27
C LEU A 78 3.05 -13.60 10.29
N VAL A 79 3.38 -12.79 9.28
CA VAL A 79 4.67 -12.10 9.18
C VAL A 79 4.42 -10.60 9.08
N ILE A 80 4.86 -9.83 10.07
CA ILE A 80 4.78 -8.37 10.08
C ILE A 80 6.20 -7.81 10.02
N GLY A 81 6.46 -6.94 9.04
CA GLY A 81 7.75 -6.26 8.85
C GLY A 81 8.07 -5.23 9.96
N PRO A 82 9.12 -4.42 9.78
CA PRO A 82 9.55 -3.46 10.79
C PRO A 82 8.59 -2.26 10.94
N ARG A 83 8.61 -1.64 12.13
CA ARG A 83 8.03 -0.31 12.41
C ARG A 83 6.52 -0.19 12.13
N ASN A 84 5.79 -1.28 12.21
CA ASN A 84 4.34 -1.24 12.12
C ASN A 84 3.73 -0.77 13.45
N VAL A 85 2.67 0.01 13.39
CA VAL A 85 1.90 0.46 14.55
C VAL A 85 0.50 -0.11 14.46
N LEU A 86 0.17 -1.04 15.35
CA LEU A 86 -1.15 -1.67 15.45
C LEU A 86 -1.83 -1.09 16.67
N ARG A 87 -2.89 -0.31 16.47
CA ARG A 87 -3.60 0.40 17.54
C ARG A 87 -4.57 -0.51 18.29
N GLU A 88 -5.30 0.11 19.22
CA GLU A 88 -6.17 -0.56 20.15
C GLU A 88 -7.24 -1.38 19.42
N PHE A 89 -7.51 -2.59 19.91
CA PHE A 89 -8.54 -3.49 19.35
C PHE A 89 -8.35 -3.86 17.87
N CYS A 90 -7.15 -3.66 17.30
CA CYS A 90 -6.84 -4.24 15.99
C CYS A 90 -6.91 -5.77 16.07
N SER A 91 -7.37 -6.40 14.99
CA SER A 91 -7.30 -7.85 14.82
C SER A 91 -6.58 -8.21 13.53
N VAL A 92 -5.51 -8.99 13.64
CA VAL A 92 -4.73 -9.47 12.49
C VAL A 92 -4.61 -10.98 12.60
N HIS A 93 -5.09 -11.69 11.59
CA HIS A 93 -5.18 -13.14 11.60
C HIS A 93 -4.05 -13.80 10.79
N CYS A 94 -3.61 -14.97 11.23
CA CYS A 94 -2.71 -15.81 10.45
C CYS A 94 -3.35 -16.23 9.12
N GLY A 95 -2.53 -16.73 8.19
CA GLY A 95 -3.02 -17.40 6.99
C GLY A 95 -3.89 -18.63 7.29
N SER A 96 -4.53 -19.17 6.26
CA SER A 96 -5.30 -20.42 6.37
C SER A 96 -4.50 -21.61 5.83
N GLY A 97 -4.59 -22.77 6.49
CA GLY A 97 -3.76 -23.94 6.16
C GLY A 97 -2.27 -23.57 6.17
N ALA A 98 -1.49 -24.01 5.18
CA ALA A 98 -0.08 -23.59 5.01
C ALA A 98 0.10 -22.16 4.45
N GLY A 99 -0.96 -21.33 4.49
CA GLY A 99 -0.98 -19.96 4.00
C GLY A 99 -0.27 -18.96 4.92
N ARG A 100 -0.19 -17.71 4.45
CA ARG A 100 0.50 -16.62 5.13
C ARG A 100 -0.25 -15.31 4.97
N THR A 101 -0.54 -14.66 6.09
CA THR A 101 -0.83 -13.22 6.13
C THR A 101 0.49 -12.46 6.28
N SER A 102 0.71 -11.42 5.48
CA SER A 102 1.95 -10.64 5.51
C SER A 102 1.69 -9.13 5.44
N LEU A 103 2.36 -8.38 6.30
CA LEU A 103 2.41 -6.92 6.29
C LEU A 103 3.87 -6.49 6.10
N GLY A 104 4.11 -5.52 5.22
CA GLY A 104 5.41 -4.88 5.01
C GLY A 104 5.85 -4.01 6.18
N ALA A 105 6.60 -2.95 5.88
CA ALA A 105 7.11 -1.98 6.85
C ALA A 105 6.19 -0.77 7.01
N ASP A 106 6.30 -0.08 8.15
CA ASP A 106 5.77 1.27 8.36
C ASP A 106 4.24 1.41 8.16
N ASN A 107 3.47 0.34 8.33
CA ASN A 107 2.00 0.43 8.26
C ASN A 107 1.42 0.94 9.59
N LEU A 108 0.36 1.74 9.48
CA LEU A 108 -0.45 2.19 10.60
C LEU A 108 -1.84 1.57 10.50
N LEU A 109 -2.15 0.67 11.44
CA LEU A 109 -3.49 0.12 11.64
C LEU A 109 -4.12 0.85 12.82
N MET A 110 -5.09 1.72 12.55
CA MET A 110 -5.82 2.46 13.59
C MET A 110 -6.83 1.57 14.30
N ALA A 111 -7.42 2.09 15.38
CA ALA A 111 -8.22 1.27 16.29
C ALA A 111 -9.36 0.55 15.57
N TYR A 112 -9.62 -0.71 15.95
CA TYR A 112 -10.61 -1.60 15.34
C TYR A 112 -10.35 -2.00 13.88
N ALA A 113 -9.19 -1.68 13.30
CA ALA A 113 -8.83 -2.22 11.99
C ALA A 113 -8.72 -3.75 12.02
N HIS A 114 -9.20 -4.40 10.97
CA HIS A 114 -9.17 -5.86 10.82
C HIS A 114 -8.42 -6.26 9.56
N VAL A 115 -7.52 -7.22 9.70
CA VAL A 115 -6.83 -7.90 8.59
C VAL A 115 -7.11 -9.39 8.72
N ALA A 116 -7.93 -9.90 7.81
CA ALA A 116 -8.25 -11.32 7.74
C ALA A 116 -7.08 -12.17 7.23
N HIS A 117 -7.34 -13.45 7.10
CA HIS A 117 -6.38 -14.45 6.66
C HIS A 117 -5.87 -14.22 5.23
N ASP A 118 -4.61 -14.60 4.99
CA ASP A 118 -3.95 -14.62 3.68
C ASP A 118 -3.87 -13.25 2.99
N CYS A 119 -4.07 -12.16 3.74
CA CYS A 119 -3.90 -10.82 3.22
C CYS A 119 -2.42 -10.51 3.00
N ARG A 120 -2.14 -9.68 1.98
CA ARG A 120 -0.80 -9.20 1.66
C ARG A 120 -0.81 -7.68 1.60
N LEU A 121 -0.17 -7.04 2.56
CA LEU A 121 -0.07 -5.58 2.63
C LEU A 121 1.40 -5.21 2.41
N GLY A 122 1.63 -4.26 1.50
CA GLY A 122 2.94 -3.66 1.27
C GLY A 122 3.36 -2.72 2.41
N ASP A 123 4.10 -1.69 2.04
CA ASP A 123 4.71 -0.73 2.96
C ASP A 123 3.90 0.57 3.08
N GLY A 124 3.92 1.18 4.27
CA GLY A 124 3.42 2.54 4.48
C GLY A 124 1.91 2.69 4.30
N ASN A 125 1.13 1.64 4.50
CA ASN A 125 -0.33 1.69 4.42
C ASN A 125 -0.95 2.28 5.67
N GLU A 126 -2.09 2.96 5.49
CA GLU A 126 -2.89 3.49 6.59
C GLU A 126 -4.29 2.88 6.55
N LEU A 127 -4.62 2.11 7.57
CA LEU A 127 -5.97 1.60 7.79
C LEU A 127 -6.60 2.43 8.89
N ALA A 128 -7.51 3.33 8.53
CA ALA A 128 -8.21 4.18 9.49
C ALA A 128 -9.18 3.38 10.37
N ASN A 129 -9.73 4.03 11.39
CA ASN A 129 -10.52 3.36 12.42
C ASN A 129 -11.62 2.45 11.83
N GLY A 130 -11.61 1.19 12.26
CA GLY A 130 -12.61 0.21 11.84
C GLY A 130 -12.55 -0.22 10.37
N ALA A 131 -11.48 0.09 9.62
CA ALA A 131 -11.28 -0.45 8.28
C ALA A 131 -11.20 -2.00 8.32
N GLN A 132 -11.97 -2.67 7.46
CA GLN A 132 -12.11 -4.14 7.47
C GLN A 132 -11.59 -4.75 6.17
N LEU A 133 -10.55 -5.59 6.24
CA LEU A 133 -10.07 -6.37 5.09
C LEU A 133 -10.51 -7.82 5.24
N ALA A 134 -11.31 -8.33 4.30
CA ALA A 134 -11.65 -9.74 4.23
C ALA A 134 -10.48 -10.59 3.68
N GLY A 135 -10.65 -11.92 3.65
CA GLY A 135 -9.57 -12.85 3.31
C GLY A 135 -8.94 -12.60 1.93
N HIS A 136 -7.64 -12.83 1.82
CA HIS A 136 -6.87 -12.70 0.57
C HIS A 136 -6.82 -11.29 -0.05
N VAL A 137 -7.17 -10.24 0.69
CA VAL A 137 -7.01 -8.86 0.19
C VAL A 137 -5.53 -8.52 0.00
N GLN A 138 -5.23 -7.84 -1.11
CA GLN A 138 -3.88 -7.38 -1.43
C GLN A 138 -3.86 -5.85 -1.47
N LEU A 139 -3.07 -5.22 -0.60
CA LEU A 139 -2.76 -3.81 -0.68
C LEU A 139 -1.31 -3.66 -1.15
N ALA A 140 -1.11 -2.90 -2.22
CA ALA A 140 0.22 -2.42 -2.59
C ALA A 140 0.69 -1.33 -1.59
N ASP A 141 1.78 -0.64 -1.90
CA ASP A 141 2.36 0.35 -0.99
C ASP A 141 1.54 1.64 -0.92
N ARG A 142 1.58 2.29 0.24
CA ARG A 142 1.05 3.65 0.48
C ARG A 142 -0.44 3.79 0.19
N VAL A 143 -1.20 2.73 0.42
CA VAL A 143 -2.66 2.72 0.32
C VAL A 143 -3.27 3.31 1.59
N THR A 144 -4.26 4.18 1.42
CA THR A 144 -5.09 4.66 2.53
C THR A 144 -6.47 4.03 2.45
N VAL A 145 -6.86 3.31 3.50
CA VAL A 145 -8.21 2.75 3.68
C VAL A 145 -8.96 3.59 4.69
N GLY A 146 -9.96 4.34 4.23
CA GLY A 146 -10.77 5.22 5.06
C GLY A 146 -11.55 4.48 6.15
N GLY A 147 -11.91 5.21 7.22
CA GLY A 147 -12.54 4.61 8.39
C GLY A 147 -13.87 3.94 8.04
N LEU A 148 -14.13 2.79 8.66
CA LEU A 148 -15.31 1.96 8.40
C LEU A 148 -15.48 1.49 6.95
N ALA A 149 -14.47 1.62 6.09
CA ALA A 149 -14.49 1.00 4.77
C ALA A 149 -14.27 -0.51 4.89
N ALA A 150 -14.90 -1.28 4.01
CA ALA A 150 -14.75 -2.73 3.94
C ALA A 150 -14.33 -3.17 2.54
N LEU A 151 -13.32 -4.05 2.49
CA LEU A 151 -12.81 -4.66 1.27
C LEU A 151 -13.21 -6.13 1.25
N HIS A 152 -13.92 -6.51 0.21
CA HIS A 152 -14.35 -7.89 0.00
C HIS A 152 -13.15 -8.81 -0.27
N GLN A 153 -13.29 -10.10 0.01
CA GLN A 153 -12.22 -11.08 -0.15
C GLN A 153 -11.62 -11.03 -1.57
N PHE A 154 -10.31 -11.26 -1.67
CA PHE A 154 -9.51 -11.26 -2.91
C PHE A 154 -9.43 -9.93 -3.69
N VAL A 155 -9.92 -8.82 -3.13
CA VAL A 155 -9.74 -7.49 -3.76
C VAL A 155 -8.26 -7.09 -3.75
N ARG A 156 -7.78 -6.57 -4.87
CA ARG A 156 -6.47 -5.90 -4.97
C ARG A 156 -6.63 -4.38 -4.97
N VAL A 157 -5.73 -3.69 -4.29
CA VAL A 157 -5.67 -2.22 -4.25
C VAL A 157 -4.29 -1.76 -4.66
N GLY A 158 -4.23 -1.00 -5.74
CA GLY A 158 -2.98 -0.51 -6.31
C GLY A 158 -2.34 0.60 -5.45
N GLN A 159 -1.04 0.80 -5.67
CA GLN A 159 -0.22 1.71 -4.85
C GLN A 159 -0.77 3.12 -4.82
N HIS A 160 -0.61 3.84 -3.71
CA HIS A 160 -1.10 5.22 -3.53
C HIS A 160 -2.62 5.44 -3.69
N ALA A 161 -3.42 4.38 -3.85
CA ALA A 161 -4.86 4.51 -3.92
C ALA A 161 -5.43 4.97 -2.56
N MET A 162 -6.54 5.71 -2.63
CA MET A 162 -7.26 6.19 -1.46
C MET A 162 -8.71 5.73 -1.51
N ILE A 163 -9.13 4.98 -0.50
CA ILE A 163 -10.50 4.52 -0.30
C ILE A 163 -11.18 5.45 0.70
N GLY A 164 -12.29 6.05 0.29
CA GLY A 164 -13.11 6.91 1.16
C GLY A 164 -13.69 6.15 2.34
N GLY A 165 -13.92 6.83 3.47
CA GLY A 165 -14.57 6.22 4.63
C GLY A 165 -15.97 5.66 4.31
N GLY A 166 -16.34 4.58 4.97
CA GLY A 166 -17.63 3.90 4.78
C GLY A 166 -17.82 3.23 3.42
N SER A 167 -16.77 3.10 2.60
CA SER A 167 -16.87 2.50 1.27
C SER A 167 -16.96 0.98 1.32
N MET A 168 -17.72 0.40 0.39
CA MET A 168 -17.81 -1.06 0.20
C MET A 168 -17.15 -1.44 -1.13
N VAL A 169 -15.95 -1.99 -1.04
CA VAL A 169 -15.10 -2.30 -2.20
C VAL A 169 -15.21 -3.79 -2.54
N ALA A 170 -15.74 -4.09 -3.73
CA ALA A 170 -15.94 -5.47 -4.20
C ALA A 170 -15.12 -5.83 -5.45
N GLN A 171 -14.45 -4.85 -6.05
CA GLN A 171 -13.64 -4.96 -7.26
C GLN A 171 -12.26 -4.35 -7.03
N ASP A 172 -11.32 -4.63 -7.93
CA ASP A 172 -9.96 -4.14 -7.80
C ASP A 172 -9.90 -2.61 -7.93
N VAL A 173 -9.15 -1.96 -7.04
CA VAL A 173 -8.98 -0.51 -7.03
C VAL A 173 -7.69 -0.16 -7.77
N PRO A 174 -7.76 0.58 -8.90
CA PRO A 174 -6.57 0.92 -9.67
C PRO A 174 -5.53 1.71 -8.86
N PRO A 175 -4.23 1.57 -9.16
CA PRO A 175 -3.19 2.40 -8.57
C PRO A 175 -3.52 3.89 -8.67
N TYR A 176 -3.11 4.63 -7.65
CA TYR A 176 -3.21 6.08 -7.53
C TYR A 176 -4.63 6.64 -7.59
N SER A 177 -5.64 5.79 -7.61
CA SER A 177 -7.04 6.21 -7.76
C SER A 177 -7.64 6.64 -6.42
N GLN A 178 -8.69 7.44 -6.49
CA GLN A 178 -9.57 7.74 -5.38
C GLN A 178 -10.90 7.04 -5.61
N VAL A 179 -11.30 6.18 -4.66
CA VAL A 179 -12.57 5.45 -4.72
C VAL A 179 -13.45 5.75 -3.51
N SER A 180 -14.77 5.75 -3.71
CA SER A 180 -15.73 5.94 -2.61
C SER A 180 -17.10 5.32 -2.90
N GLY A 181 -17.87 5.02 -1.86
CA GLY A 181 -19.29 4.66 -1.90
C GLY A 181 -19.61 3.18 -1.67
N ASP A 182 -20.90 2.84 -1.70
CA ASP A 182 -21.42 1.47 -1.62
C ASP A 182 -22.37 1.19 -2.81
N ARG A 183 -21.94 0.47 -3.86
CA ARG A 183 -20.59 -0.07 -4.14
C ARG A 183 -19.59 1.00 -4.57
N ALA A 184 -18.32 0.83 -4.18
CA ALA A 184 -17.27 1.81 -4.44
C ALA A 184 -17.00 2.01 -5.93
N ARG A 185 -16.88 3.29 -6.33
CA ARG A 185 -16.55 3.73 -7.69
C ARG A 185 -15.35 4.65 -7.71
N VAL A 186 -14.68 4.72 -8.86
CA VAL A 186 -13.52 5.60 -9.09
C VAL A 186 -14.00 7.02 -9.39
N TYR A 187 -13.48 8.00 -8.63
CA TYR A 187 -13.76 9.43 -8.79
C TYR A 187 -12.64 10.19 -9.50
N GLY A 188 -11.48 9.56 -9.67
CA GLY A 188 -10.30 10.12 -10.32
C GLY A 188 -9.03 9.61 -9.65
N ILE A 189 -7.95 10.37 -9.79
CA ILE A 189 -6.69 10.10 -9.09
C ILE A 189 -6.66 10.75 -7.69
N ASN A 190 -5.87 10.20 -6.77
CA ASN A 190 -5.56 10.72 -5.46
C ASN A 190 -4.61 11.94 -5.56
N ARG A 191 -5.12 13.06 -6.09
CA ARG A 191 -4.33 14.27 -6.36
C ARG A 191 -3.57 14.78 -5.13
N VAL A 192 -4.19 14.73 -3.95
CA VAL A 192 -3.59 15.21 -2.69
C VAL A 192 -2.46 14.29 -2.23
N GLY A 193 -2.70 12.97 -2.21
CA GLY A 193 -1.68 11.99 -1.83
C GLY A 193 -0.48 12.01 -2.77
N LEU A 194 -0.72 12.05 -4.08
CA LEU A 194 0.32 12.16 -5.10
C LEU A 194 1.16 13.43 -4.96
N ARG A 195 0.52 14.59 -4.75
CA ARG A 195 1.24 15.85 -4.51
C ARG A 195 2.13 15.78 -3.27
N ARG A 196 1.65 15.16 -2.18
CA ARG A 196 2.46 14.97 -0.95
C ARG A 196 3.60 13.97 -1.16
N ALA A 197 3.44 13.03 -2.08
CA ALA A 197 4.47 12.06 -2.46
C ALA A 197 5.47 12.62 -3.49
N GLY A 198 5.36 13.90 -3.89
CA GLY A 198 6.32 14.55 -4.79
C GLY A 198 6.01 14.41 -6.28
N TYR A 199 4.82 13.91 -6.66
CA TYR A 199 4.40 13.92 -8.06
C TYR A 199 4.01 15.34 -8.51
N ASP A 200 4.65 15.81 -9.56
CA ASP A 200 4.39 17.13 -10.16
C ASP A 200 3.03 17.20 -10.86
N GLU A 201 2.66 18.39 -11.36
CA GLU A 201 1.37 18.57 -12.03
C GLU A 201 1.28 17.78 -13.33
N GLN A 202 2.35 17.76 -14.13
CA GLN A 202 2.35 17.09 -15.43
C GLN A 202 2.17 15.57 -15.29
N SER A 203 2.84 14.93 -14.33
CA SER A 203 2.67 13.50 -14.03
C SER A 203 1.27 13.19 -13.54
N ARG A 204 0.71 14.05 -12.67
CA ARG A 204 -0.65 13.88 -12.16
C ARG A 204 -1.68 14.01 -13.29
N GLU A 205 -1.51 14.95 -14.21
CA GLU A 205 -2.41 15.08 -15.37
C GLU A 205 -2.27 13.93 -16.36
N LEU A 206 -1.05 13.47 -16.64
CA LEU A 206 -0.82 12.28 -17.46
C LEU A 206 -1.55 11.06 -16.88
N LEU A 207 -1.37 10.82 -15.58
CA LEU A 207 -1.98 9.70 -14.89
C LEU A 207 -3.51 9.81 -14.84
N ALA A 208 -4.04 11.01 -14.62
CA ALA A 208 -5.48 11.25 -14.66
C ALA A 208 -6.07 10.94 -16.05
N ARG A 209 -5.37 11.34 -17.12
CA ARG A 209 -5.76 11.03 -18.50
C ARG A 209 -5.69 9.53 -18.78
N ALA A 210 -4.59 8.87 -18.41
CA ALA A 210 -4.42 7.43 -18.58
C ALA A 210 -5.50 6.63 -17.86
N LEU A 211 -5.81 6.97 -16.60
CA LEU A 211 -6.87 6.33 -15.82
C LEU A 211 -8.26 6.52 -16.48
N ARG A 212 -8.54 7.72 -16.99
CA ARG A 212 -9.81 8.01 -17.68
C ARG A 212 -9.94 7.21 -18.97
N VAL A 213 -8.87 7.08 -19.75
CA VAL A 213 -8.85 6.28 -20.99
C VAL A 213 -9.02 4.80 -20.68
N LEU A 214 -8.27 4.27 -19.71
CA LEU A 214 -8.37 2.89 -19.28
C LEU A 214 -9.80 2.50 -18.87
N LEU A 215 -10.43 3.33 -18.02
CA LEU A 215 -11.74 3.02 -17.45
C LEU A 215 -12.92 3.45 -18.34
N GLY A 216 -12.67 4.30 -19.34
CA GLY A 216 -13.68 4.77 -20.29
C GLY A 216 -13.81 3.89 -21.54
N ALA A 217 -12.86 2.98 -21.78
CA ALA A 217 -12.91 2.06 -22.90
C ALA A 217 -14.04 1.01 -22.75
N PRO A 218 -14.62 0.50 -23.86
CA PRO A 218 -15.66 -0.53 -23.80
C PRO A 218 -15.20 -1.82 -23.12
N THR A 219 -13.93 -2.18 -23.32
CA THR A 219 -13.27 -3.31 -22.67
C THR A 219 -11.96 -2.92 -22.03
N LEU A 220 -11.53 -3.70 -21.01
CA LEU A 220 -10.24 -3.47 -20.35
C LEU A 220 -9.05 -3.64 -21.31
N ALA A 221 -9.15 -4.59 -22.26
CA ALA A 221 -8.12 -4.83 -23.26
C ALA A 221 -7.93 -3.60 -24.17
N GLU A 222 -9.03 -3.04 -24.70
CA GLU A 222 -9.00 -1.82 -25.49
C GLU A 222 -8.47 -0.63 -24.68
N GLY A 223 -8.84 -0.52 -23.40
CA GLY A 223 -8.33 0.52 -22.51
C GLY A 223 -6.82 0.43 -22.28
N ILE A 224 -6.29 -0.79 -22.11
CA ILE A 224 -4.86 -1.05 -21.98
C ILE A 224 -4.10 -0.61 -23.24
N GLU A 225 -4.58 -1.02 -24.43
CA GLU A 225 -3.96 -0.62 -25.70
C GLU A 225 -4.03 0.89 -25.90
N ALA A 226 -5.17 1.52 -25.64
CA ALA A 226 -5.32 2.97 -25.76
C ALA A 226 -4.40 3.76 -24.81
N VAL A 227 -4.09 3.23 -23.62
CA VAL A 227 -3.10 3.83 -22.72
C VAL A 227 -1.67 3.63 -23.22
N ARG A 228 -1.34 2.49 -23.81
CA ARG A 228 -0.02 2.27 -24.45
C ARG A 228 0.22 3.25 -25.60
N ASP A 229 -0.79 3.50 -26.42
CA ASP A 229 -0.72 4.48 -27.51
C ASP A 229 -0.50 5.92 -26.99
N LEU A 230 -1.08 6.25 -25.84
CA LEU A 230 -0.86 7.54 -25.18
C LEU A 230 0.59 7.71 -24.70
N GLU A 231 1.22 6.64 -24.19
CA GLU A 231 2.64 6.66 -23.82
C GLU A 231 3.53 6.80 -25.07
N ALA A 232 3.28 6.00 -26.11
CA ALA A 232 4.06 6.02 -27.35
C ALA A 232 3.95 7.38 -28.08
N GLY A 233 2.76 7.99 -28.11
CA GLY A 233 2.56 9.32 -28.69
C GLY A 233 3.36 10.41 -27.98
N ARG A 234 3.50 10.32 -26.65
CA ARG A 234 4.34 11.24 -25.87
C ARG A 234 5.83 11.03 -26.12
N GLU A 235 6.30 9.79 -26.22
CA GLU A 235 7.71 9.52 -26.54
C GLU A 235 8.09 10.10 -27.91
N LEU A 236 7.17 10.06 -28.88
CA LEU A 236 7.37 10.68 -30.19
C LEU A 236 7.36 12.22 -30.14
N GLU A 237 6.46 12.84 -29.36
CA GLU A 237 6.45 14.30 -29.16
C GLU A 237 7.73 14.79 -28.47
N ALA A 238 8.16 14.12 -27.40
CA ALA A 238 9.41 14.43 -26.70
C ALA A 238 10.63 14.24 -27.60
N GLY A 239 10.65 13.19 -28.43
CA GLY A 239 11.71 12.97 -29.43
C GLY A 239 11.81 14.09 -30.48
N ARG A 240 10.65 14.61 -30.94
CA ARG A 240 10.60 15.74 -31.89
C ARG A 240 11.05 17.06 -31.25
N GLU A 241 10.70 17.32 -30.00
CA GLU A 241 11.19 18.50 -29.28
C GLU A 241 12.72 18.46 -29.08
N LEU A 242 13.29 17.27 -28.84
CA LEU A 242 14.74 17.09 -28.76
C LEU A 242 15.45 17.28 -30.10
N GLU A 243 14.84 16.87 -31.21
CA GLU A 243 15.36 17.14 -32.56
C GLU A 243 15.29 18.63 -32.90
N ALA A 244 14.18 19.31 -32.55
CA ALA A 244 14.03 20.76 -32.75
C ALA A 244 14.99 21.59 -31.87
N GLY A 245 15.32 21.10 -30.66
CA GLY A 245 16.31 21.72 -29.77
C GLY A 245 17.77 21.51 -30.15
N ARG A 246 18.07 20.74 -31.20
CA ARG A 246 19.44 20.44 -31.68
C ARG A 246 19.91 21.28 -32.87
N GLU A 247 19.15 22.29 -33.30
CA GLU A 247 19.70 23.37 -34.14
C GLU A 247 20.49 24.36 -33.26
N LEU A 248 21.67 23.94 -32.79
CA LEU A 248 22.68 24.87 -32.29
C LEU A 248 23.36 25.51 -33.51
N GLU A 249 22.99 26.76 -33.79
CA GLU A 249 23.74 27.62 -34.69
C GLU A 249 25.22 27.64 -34.26
N ALA A 250 26.08 27.33 -35.22
CA ALA A 250 27.51 27.40 -35.07
C ALA A 250 27.95 28.84 -34.78
N GLY A 251 28.44 29.07 -33.56
CA GLY A 251 29.34 30.18 -33.25
C GLY A 251 28.82 31.15 -32.20
N ARG A 252 29.21 30.91 -30.94
CA ARG A 252 29.71 31.94 -30.02
C ARG A 252 30.31 31.30 -28.77
N GLU A 253 31.46 31.83 -28.37
CA GLU A 253 32.23 31.43 -27.19
C GLU A 253 31.41 31.61 -25.90
N LEU A 254 31.39 30.58 -25.05
CA LEU A 254 30.79 30.60 -23.72
C LEU A 254 31.82 31.16 -22.71
N GLU A 255 31.55 32.35 -22.18
CA GLU A 255 32.22 32.84 -20.98
C GLU A 255 31.75 32.03 -19.76
N ALA A 256 32.70 31.41 -19.09
CA ALA A 256 32.49 30.60 -17.89
C ALA A 256 31.95 31.45 -16.72
N GLY A 257 30.80 31.05 -16.16
CA GLY A 257 30.38 31.61 -14.87
C GLY A 257 28.96 31.34 -14.37
N ARG A 258 28.01 30.87 -15.18
CA ARG A 258 26.63 30.58 -14.74
C ARG A 258 25.99 29.41 -15.50
N GLU A 259 26.38 28.18 -15.20
CA GLU A 259 25.81 26.98 -15.87
C GLU A 259 25.30 25.89 -14.91
N LEU A 260 25.27 26.10 -13.59
CA LEU A 260 24.96 25.03 -12.63
C LEU A 260 23.53 25.03 -12.04
N GLU A 261 22.71 26.05 -12.29
CA GLU A 261 21.32 26.09 -11.82
C GLU A 261 20.34 25.55 -12.88
N ALA A 262 20.47 25.96 -14.14
CA ALA A 262 19.63 25.47 -15.23
C ALA A 262 19.76 23.95 -15.47
N GLY A 263 20.97 23.40 -15.33
CA GLY A 263 21.21 21.95 -15.46
C GLY A 263 20.48 21.13 -14.38
N ARG A 264 20.44 21.62 -13.14
CA ARG A 264 19.75 20.95 -12.03
C ARG A 264 18.23 21.05 -12.12
N GLU A 265 17.71 22.17 -12.61
CA GLU A 265 16.27 22.34 -12.88
C GLU A 265 15.81 21.43 -14.04
N LEU A 266 16.63 21.28 -15.09
CA LEU A 266 16.36 20.36 -16.19
C LEU A 266 16.42 18.88 -15.74
N GLU A 267 17.38 18.51 -14.90
CA GLU A 267 17.45 17.16 -14.31
C GLU A 267 16.27 16.86 -13.39
N ALA A 268 15.86 17.82 -12.56
CA ALA A 268 14.66 17.70 -11.72
C ALA A 268 13.37 17.58 -12.56
N GLY A 269 13.24 18.37 -13.63
CA GLY A 269 12.13 18.27 -14.58
C GLY A 269 12.05 16.89 -15.25
N ARG A 270 13.19 16.34 -15.72
CA ARG A 270 13.25 15.00 -16.33
C ARG A 270 12.94 13.88 -15.34
N ALA A 271 13.39 14.00 -14.09
CA ALA A 271 13.07 13.03 -13.04
C ALA A 271 11.57 13.05 -12.68
N LEU A 272 10.94 14.22 -12.70
CA LEU A 272 9.51 14.35 -12.46
C LEU A 272 8.69 13.75 -13.62
N GLU A 273 9.11 13.95 -14.88
CA GLU A 273 8.49 13.28 -16.04
C GLU A 273 8.61 11.74 -15.97
N ALA A 274 9.74 11.23 -15.45
CA ALA A 274 9.94 9.79 -15.27
C ALA A 274 8.93 9.16 -14.29
N ASN A 275 8.55 9.90 -13.23
CA ASN A 275 7.54 9.43 -12.26
C ASN A 275 6.16 9.24 -12.90
N GLY A 276 5.79 10.11 -13.85
CA GLY A 276 4.53 9.99 -14.59
C GLY A 276 4.49 8.74 -15.46
N ALA A 277 5.55 8.46 -16.22
CA ALA A 277 5.64 7.28 -17.06
C ALA A 277 5.68 5.98 -16.23
N GLU A 278 6.43 5.96 -15.13
CA GLU A 278 6.44 4.82 -14.21
C GLU A 278 5.06 4.58 -13.59
N ALA A 279 4.33 5.66 -13.27
CA ALA A 279 2.98 5.55 -12.75
C ALA A 279 2.00 4.95 -13.76
N VAL A 280 2.10 5.32 -15.03
CA VAL A 280 1.27 4.73 -16.09
C VAL A 280 1.64 3.26 -16.33
N LYS A 281 2.93 2.91 -16.32
CA LYS A 281 3.38 1.50 -16.38
C LYS A 281 2.84 0.65 -15.22
N SER A 282 2.86 1.20 -14.00
CA SER A 282 2.28 0.56 -12.81
C SER A 282 0.76 0.35 -12.97
N LEU A 283 0.04 1.36 -13.48
CA LEU A 283 -1.39 1.25 -13.79
C LEU A 283 -1.67 0.13 -14.80
N LEU A 284 -0.91 0.07 -15.89
CA LEU A 284 -1.05 -0.98 -16.92
C LEU A 284 -0.76 -2.37 -16.36
N SER A 285 0.35 -2.54 -15.63
CA SER A 285 0.73 -3.82 -15.02
C SER A 285 -0.33 -4.32 -14.05
N PHE A 286 -0.92 -3.42 -13.25
CA PHE A 286 -1.99 -3.77 -12.31
C PHE A 286 -3.25 -4.23 -13.04
N ALA A 287 -3.65 -3.49 -14.10
CA ALA A 287 -4.83 -3.76 -14.90
C ALA A 287 -4.76 -5.13 -15.59
N SER A 288 -3.57 -5.54 -16.05
CA SER A 288 -3.39 -6.84 -16.72
C SER A 288 -3.40 -8.06 -15.79
N GLY A 289 -3.30 -7.88 -14.47
CA GLY A 289 -3.00 -8.97 -13.53
C GLY A 289 -4.15 -9.48 -12.65
N GLY A 290 -5.41 -9.10 -12.90
CA GLY A 290 -6.52 -9.36 -11.97
C GLY A 290 -7.75 -10.00 -12.58
N ASP A 291 -8.44 -10.80 -11.76
CA ASP A 291 -9.61 -11.59 -12.18
C ASP A 291 -10.96 -10.94 -11.81
N ARG A 292 -10.98 -9.92 -10.94
CA ARG A 292 -12.23 -9.32 -10.40
C ARG A 292 -12.75 -8.11 -11.20
N GLY A 293 -12.02 -7.71 -12.23
CA GLY A 293 -12.25 -6.45 -12.91
C GLY A 293 -11.97 -5.23 -12.00
N LEU A 294 -11.86 -4.07 -12.63
CA LEU A 294 -11.57 -2.81 -11.93
C LEU A 294 -12.87 -2.17 -11.42
N CYS A 295 -12.79 -1.43 -10.31
CA CYS A 295 -13.82 -0.51 -9.87
C CYS A 295 -14.21 0.42 -11.03
N ARG A 296 -15.53 0.54 -11.27
CA ARG A 296 -16.05 1.37 -12.36
C ARG A 296 -15.94 2.86 -12.05
N PRO A 297 -15.76 3.71 -13.08
CA PRO A 297 -15.77 5.15 -12.89
C PRO A 297 -17.19 5.69 -12.62
N VAL A 298 -17.25 6.95 -12.20
CA VAL A 298 -18.49 7.73 -12.10
C VAL A 298 -18.79 8.57 -13.34
N TRP A 299 -17.89 8.60 -14.32
CA TRP A 299 -18.03 9.30 -15.60
C TRP A 299 -18.35 8.34 -16.75
#